data_AF-A0A9R1RHW9-F1
#
_entry.id   AF-A0A9R1RHW9-F1
#
_cell.length_a   1.000
_cell.length_b   1.000
_cell.length_c   1.000
_cell.angle_alpha   90.00
_cell.angle_beta   90.00
_cell.angle_gamma   90.00
#
_symmetry.space_group_name_H-M   'P 1'
#
loop_
_entity.id
_entity.type
_entity.pdbx_description
1 polymer ?
#
loop_
_entity_poly.entity_id
_entity_poly.type
_entity_poly.pdbx_seq_one_letter_code
_entity_poly.pdbx_strand_id
1 'polypeptide(L)'
;MQKFQVLLRCIKLWARRRGLHCHLLGFFAGIHLAILAAYVCQKFPNATANGLFTMFFEIFAHWPWHIPVDLHGQQTNCTRSDGCLMPIVMPCSPPELCASNMTEGTFRKIREELMRGYVLTKDLGSHDFEWAWIFEPFPYSTTYEQFLCIALCAPTSEELHDWAGWVKSRFPYLILKLEDNGIECDPNSSQEVDHTVIKPNIVYHWGLIPQSDTLLDPISLKEDFMKYVINDVYGKVKCTDSELTLSLVGASELPKSMYNDSFYSRHLHQYGVAYQAAADCWSTIG
;
A
#
# COMPACT_ATOMS: atom_id res chain seq x y z
N MET A 1 -5.72 -10.21 -25.51
CA MET A 1 -6.73 -9.56 -24.65
C MET A 1 -7.15 -10.41 -23.45
N GLN A 2 -7.62 -11.65 -23.64
CA GLN A 2 -8.09 -12.50 -22.51
C GLN A 2 -7.00 -12.78 -21.46
N LYS A 3 -5.78 -13.16 -21.88
CA LYS A 3 -4.66 -13.41 -20.96
C LYS A 3 -4.31 -12.19 -20.08
N PHE A 4 -4.29 -11.00 -20.68
CA PHE A 4 -4.08 -9.74 -19.96
C PHE A 4 -5.15 -9.48 -18.89
N GLN A 5 -6.43 -9.69 -19.22
CA GLN A 5 -7.52 -9.48 -18.27
C GLN A 5 -7.44 -10.44 -17.08
N VAL A 6 -7.09 -11.71 -17.32
CA VAL A 6 -6.89 -12.70 -16.26
C VAL A 6 -5.72 -12.29 -15.37
N LEU A 7 -4.56 -11.99 -15.98
CA LEU A 7 -3.36 -11.55 -15.26
C LEU A 7 -3.66 -10.32 -14.39
N LEU A 8 -4.27 -9.29 -14.96
CA LEU A 8 -4.59 -8.05 -14.25
C LEU A 8 -5.56 -8.27 -13.09
N ARG A 9 -6.54 -9.18 -13.23
CA ARG A 9 -7.45 -9.54 -12.13
C ARG A 9 -6.68 -10.21 -10.99
N CYS A 10 -5.78 -11.16 -11.30
CA CYS A 10 -4.95 -11.81 -10.29
C CYS A 10 -4.02 -10.82 -9.58
N ILE A 11 -3.33 -9.94 -10.33
CA ILE A 11 -2.44 -8.93 -9.73
C ILE A 11 -3.23 -7.94 -8.86
N LYS A 12 -4.41 -7.50 -9.31
CA LYS A 12 -5.27 -6.62 -8.49
C LYS A 12 -5.74 -7.31 -7.22
N LEU A 13 -6.07 -8.60 -7.29
CA LEU A 13 -6.45 -9.37 -6.11
C LEU A 13 -5.28 -9.50 -5.13
N TRP A 14 -4.10 -9.88 -5.63
CA TRP A 14 -2.85 -9.92 -4.85
C TRP A 14 -2.59 -8.56 -4.18
N ALA A 15 -2.52 -7.48 -4.96
CA ALA A 15 -2.22 -6.15 -4.43
C ALA A 15 -3.22 -5.73 -3.35
N ARG A 16 -4.52 -6.02 -3.51
CA ARG A 16 -5.53 -5.74 -2.47
C ARG A 16 -5.32 -6.59 -1.21
N ARG A 17 -5.12 -7.89 -1.37
CA ARG A 17 -4.89 -8.81 -0.24
C ARG A 17 -3.63 -8.44 0.54
N ARG A 18 -2.59 -7.95 -0.15
CA ARG A 18 -1.32 -7.55 0.45
C ARG A 18 -1.26 -6.10 0.92
N GLY A 19 -2.36 -5.35 0.83
CA GLY A 19 -2.43 -3.95 1.28
C GLY A 19 -1.69 -2.95 0.38
N LEU A 20 -1.49 -3.27 -0.91
CA LEU A 20 -0.71 -2.50 -1.89
C LEU A 20 -1.59 -1.79 -2.94
N HIS A 21 -2.90 -1.66 -2.71
CA HIS A 21 -3.83 -1.11 -3.72
C HIS A 21 -4.66 0.05 -3.14
N CYS A 22 -4.02 1.20 -3.01
CA CYS A 22 -4.67 2.47 -2.70
C CYS A 22 -3.74 3.63 -3.05
N HIS A 23 -4.05 4.37 -4.13
CA HIS A 23 -3.22 5.48 -4.60
C HIS A 23 -3.07 6.61 -3.56
N LEU A 24 -4.12 6.89 -2.78
CA LEU A 24 -4.09 7.91 -1.73
C LEU A 24 -3.22 7.53 -0.53
N LEU A 25 -2.82 6.27 -0.41
CA LEU A 25 -1.94 5.76 0.65
C LEU A 25 -0.52 5.49 0.13
N GLY A 26 -0.17 6.04 -1.03
CA GLY A 26 1.17 5.85 -1.60
C GLY A 26 1.43 4.47 -2.21
N PHE A 27 0.38 3.69 -2.50
CA PHE A 27 0.49 2.39 -3.16
C PHE A 27 -0.02 2.41 -4.61
N PHE A 28 -0.09 1.24 -5.25
CA PHE A 28 -0.50 1.12 -6.64
C PHE A 28 -1.92 1.66 -6.89
N ALA A 29 -2.03 2.49 -7.91
CA ALA A 29 -3.28 2.78 -8.60
C ALA A 29 -3.62 1.63 -9.58
N GLY A 30 -4.89 1.56 -9.96
CA GLY A 30 -5.35 0.55 -10.93
C GLY A 30 -4.64 0.64 -12.29
N ILE A 31 -4.22 1.85 -12.70
CA ILE A 31 -3.48 2.09 -13.94
C ILE A 31 -2.03 1.58 -13.87
N HIS A 32 -1.36 1.75 -12.72
CA HIS A 32 0.00 1.22 -12.51
C HIS A 32 0.01 -0.29 -12.76
N LEU A 33 -0.88 -1.03 -12.08
CA LEU A 33 -0.97 -2.49 -12.25
C LEU A 33 -1.37 -2.90 -13.67
N ALA A 34 -2.20 -2.10 -14.36
CA ALA A 34 -2.58 -2.38 -15.74
C ALA A 34 -1.38 -2.26 -16.69
N ILE A 35 -0.55 -1.22 -16.53
CA ILE A 35 0.64 -1.03 -17.35
C ILE A 35 1.67 -2.13 -17.06
N LEU A 36 1.95 -2.43 -15.79
CA LEU A 36 2.86 -3.50 -15.41
C LEU A 36 2.40 -4.87 -15.96
N ALA A 37 1.09 -5.18 -15.89
CA ALA A 37 0.54 -6.40 -16.47
C ALA A 37 0.64 -6.43 -18.01
N ALA A 38 0.40 -5.28 -18.67
CA ALA A 38 0.52 -5.16 -20.11
C ALA A 38 1.96 -5.38 -20.57
N TYR A 39 2.94 -4.82 -19.84
CA TYR A 39 4.37 -4.99 -20.09
C TYR A 39 4.77 -6.47 -20.12
N VAL A 40 4.35 -7.23 -19.10
CA VAL A 40 4.61 -8.68 -19.01
C VAL A 40 3.94 -9.42 -20.17
N CYS A 41 2.69 -9.07 -20.51
CA CYS A 41 1.98 -9.69 -21.63
C CYS A 41 2.67 -9.45 -22.99
N GLN A 42 3.26 -8.26 -23.19
CA GLN A 42 4.01 -7.93 -24.41
C GLN A 42 5.34 -8.70 -24.49
N LYS A 43 6.05 -8.84 -23.36
CA LYS A 43 7.33 -9.56 -23.29
C LYS A 43 7.16 -11.08 -23.45
N PHE A 44 6.05 -11.65 -22.97
CA PHE A 44 5.81 -13.09 -22.96
C PHE A 44 4.49 -13.47 -23.65
N PRO A 45 4.32 -13.20 -24.96
CA PRO A 45 3.03 -13.36 -25.65
C PRO A 45 2.53 -14.82 -25.66
N ASN A 46 3.46 -15.77 -25.66
CA ASN A 46 3.16 -17.20 -25.75
C ASN A 46 2.98 -17.87 -24.37
N ALA A 47 3.26 -17.19 -23.26
CA ALA A 47 3.14 -17.77 -21.92
C ALA A 47 1.67 -18.09 -21.55
N THR A 48 1.49 -19.06 -20.66
CA THR A 48 0.20 -19.37 -20.03
C THR A 48 -0.18 -18.27 -19.03
N ALA A 49 -1.41 -18.27 -18.50
CA ALA A 49 -1.81 -17.31 -17.47
C ALA A 49 -0.94 -17.42 -16.21
N ASN A 50 -0.63 -18.63 -15.75
CA ASN A 50 0.23 -18.88 -14.60
C ASN A 50 1.68 -18.47 -14.90
N GLY A 51 2.17 -18.75 -16.10
CA GLY A 51 3.49 -18.31 -16.56
C GLY A 51 3.62 -16.78 -16.58
N LEU A 52 2.61 -16.07 -17.08
CA LEU A 52 2.58 -14.60 -17.04
C LEU A 52 2.58 -14.06 -15.61
N PHE A 53 1.87 -14.71 -14.69
CA PHE A 53 1.82 -14.31 -13.29
C PHE A 53 3.17 -14.54 -12.59
N THR A 54 3.86 -15.64 -12.90
CA THR A 54 5.24 -15.90 -12.44
C THR A 54 6.20 -14.84 -12.98
N MET A 55 6.13 -14.57 -14.29
CA MET A 55 6.99 -13.57 -14.93
C MET A 55 6.75 -12.16 -14.40
N PHE A 56 5.55 -11.83 -13.95
CA PHE A 56 5.28 -10.54 -13.30
C PHE A 56 6.17 -10.36 -12.06
N PHE A 57 6.23 -11.35 -11.17
CA PHE A 57 7.06 -11.26 -9.98
C PHE A 57 8.55 -11.36 -10.28
N GLU A 58 8.97 -12.29 -11.15
CA GLU A 58 10.37 -12.42 -11.60
C GLU A 58 10.90 -11.07 -12.14
N ILE A 59 10.15 -10.40 -13.00
CA ILE A 59 10.55 -9.11 -13.55
C ILE A 59 10.56 -8.02 -12.48
N PHE A 60 9.44 -7.80 -11.78
CA PHE A 60 9.28 -6.61 -10.96
C PHE A 60 9.94 -6.72 -9.57
N ALA A 61 10.25 -7.92 -9.08
CA ALA A 61 11.09 -8.09 -7.90
C ALA A 61 12.54 -7.64 -8.13
N HIS A 62 13.06 -7.79 -9.36
CA HIS A 62 14.43 -7.41 -9.73
C HIS A 62 14.48 -6.18 -10.62
N TRP A 63 13.35 -5.52 -10.87
CA TRP A 63 13.32 -4.39 -11.78
C TRP A 63 14.19 -3.25 -11.23
N PRO A 64 15.12 -2.71 -12.03
CA PRO A 64 15.90 -1.56 -11.64
C PRO A 64 14.98 -0.33 -11.68
N TRP A 65 14.29 -0.02 -10.58
CA TRP A 65 13.24 1.02 -10.52
C TRP A 65 13.70 2.46 -10.85
N HIS A 66 15.00 2.70 -11.02
CA HIS A 66 15.46 3.93 -11.68
C HIS A 66 15.15 3.96 -13.19
N ILE A 67 14.83 2.82 -13.82
CA ILE A 67 14.46 2.70 -15.23
C ILE A 67 12.92 2.71 -15.35
N PRO A 68 12.32 3.60 -16.16
CA PRO A 68 10.89 3.62 -16.41
C PRO A 68 10.37 2.33 -17.04
N VAL A 69 9.22 1.86 -16.56
CA VAL A 69 8.45 0.82 -17.26
C VAL A 69 7.67 1.48 -18.40
N ASP A 70 8.06 1.17 -19.62
CA ASP A 70 7.44 1.67 -20.86
C ASP A 70 6.95 0.52 -21.75
N LEU A 71 5.75 0.68 -22.31
CA LEU A 71 5.11 -0.27 -23.24
C LEU A 71 5.54 -0.06 -24.70
N HIS A 72 6.14 1.09 -25.03
CA HIS A 72 6.53 1.44 -26.40
C HIS A 72 7.98 1.05 -26.74
N GLY A 73 8.79 0.73 -25.73
CA GLY A 73 10.16 0.23 -25.92
C GLY A 73 11.14 1.28 -26.43
N GLN A 74 10.79 2.57 -26.32
CA GLN A 74 11.68 3.69 -26.65
C GLN A 74 12.13 4.35 -25.35
N GLN A 75 13.38 4.83 -25.28
CA GLN A 75 13.78 5.68 -24.16
C GLN A 75 12.93 6.96 -24.20
N THR A 76 11.99 7.07 -23.28
CA THR A 76 11.14 8.26 -23.17
C THR A 76 11.93 9.37 -22.48
N ASN A 77 11.91 10.57 -23.05
CA ASN A 77 12.48 11.78 -22.44
C ASN A 77 11.53 12.36 -21.37
N CYS A 78 10.79 11.52 -20.65
CA CYS A 78 9.90 11.99 -19.59
C CYS A 78 10.73 12.64 -18.49
N THR A 79 10.49 13.92 -18.20
CA THR A 79 11.15 14.63 -17.12
C THR A 79 10.78 13.96 -15.80
N ARG A 80 11.79 13.44 -15.09
CA ARG A 80 11.58 12.88 -13.76
C ARG A 80 11.50 14.02 -12.76
N SER A 81 10.52 13.95 -11.87
CA SER A 81 10.62 14.69 -10.62
C SER A 81 11.66 14.02 -9.72
N ASP A 82 12.34 14.83 -8.91
CA ASP A 82 13.12 14.32 -7.79
C ASP A 82 12.20 13.46 -6.90
N GLY A 83 12.73 12.34 -6.40
CA GLY A 83 11.96 11.39 -5.57
C GLY A 83 11.02 10.44 -6.33
N CYS A 84 11.05 10.37 -7.67
CA CYS A 84 10.28 9.35 -8.40
C CYS A 84 10.85 7.93 -8.18
N LEU A 85 10.24 7.17 -7.27
CA LEU A 85 10.69 5.83 -6.85
C LEU A 85 10.32 4.73 -7.85
N MET A 86 9.12 4.80 -8.45
CA MET A 86 8.58 3.76 -9.32
C MET A 86 8.01 4.34 -10.64
N PRO A 87 8.87 4.76 -11.59
CA PRO A 87 8.49 5.39 -12.83
C PRO A 87 7.75 4.41 -13.76
N ILE A 88 6.49 4.72 -14.06
CA ILE A 88 5.65 3.98 -15.01
C ILE A 88 5.15 4.98 -16.05
N VAL A 89 5.37 4.70 -17.34
CA VAL A 89 4.97 5.58 -18.44
C VAL A 89 3.52 5.31 -18.84
N MET A 90 2.71 6.36 -18.90
CA MET A 90 1.35 6.30 -19.44
C MET A 90 1.39 6.09 -20.96
N PRO A 91 0.53 5.20 -21.51
CA PRO A 91 0.47 4.97 -22.95
C PRO A 91 -0.32 6.08 -23.67
N CYS A 92 0.21 7.31 -23.63
CA CYS A 92 -0.38 8.50 -24.23
C CYS A 92 0.67 9.30 -25.03
N SER A 93 0.18 10.24 -25.85
CA SER A 93 1.01 11.15 -26.65
C SER A 93 0.65 12.60 -26.30
N PRO A 94 1.58 13.40 -25.73
CA PRO A 94 2.97 13.04 -25.41
C PRO A 94 3.08 12.03 -24.23
N PRO A 95 4.20 11.30 -24.11
CA PRO A 95 4.43 10.37 -23.01
C PRO A 95 4.60 11.10 -21.67
N GLU A 96 3.92 10.60 -20.64
CA GLU A 96 3.93 11.15 -19.28
C GLU A 96 4.13 10.02 -18.26
N LEU A 97 4.71 10.34 -17.09
CA LEU A 97 4.77 9.38 -15.98
C LEU A 97 3.42 9.33 -15.26
N CYS A 98 3.00 8.14 -14.84
CA CYS A 98 1.85 7.99 -13.96
C CYS A 98 2.12 8.74 -12.65
N ALA A 99 1.17 9.58 -12.23
CA ALA A 99 1.20 10.20 -10.92
C ALA A 99 1.27 9.13 -9.81
N SER A 100 2.02 9.43 -8.75
CA SER A 100 2.24 8.54 -7.61
C SER A 100 2.38 9.35 -6.32
N ASN A 101 1.76 8.89 -5.24
CA ASN A 101 1.95 9.42 -3.88
C ASN A 101 2.90 8.54 -3.06
N MET A 102 3.70 7.71 -3.74
CA MET A 102 4.54 6.71 -3.10
C MET A 102 5.66 7.38 -2.31
N THR A 103 5.84 6.92 -1.08
CA THR A 103 6.93 7.33 -0.20
C THR A 103 7.99 6.23 -0.15
N GLU A 104 9.11 6.49 0.51
CA GLU A 104 10.16 5.48 0.64
C GLU A 104 9.65 4.25 1.42
N GLY A 105 8.84 4.45 2.46
CA GLY A 105 8.25 3.36 3.23
C GLY A 105 7.28 2.51 2.40
N THR A 106 6.36 3.16 1.67
CA THR A 106 5.39 2.41 0.85
C THR A 106 6.07 1.73 -0.35
N PHE A 107 7.11 2.34 -0.91
CA PHE A 107 7.94 1.72 -1.94
C PHE A 107 8.68 0.49 -1.44
N ARG A 108 9.29 0.56 -0.25
CA ARG A 108 9.94 -0.59 0.39
C ARG A 108 8.97 -1.75 0.56
N LYS A 109 7.78 -1.50 1.12
CA LYS A 109 6.75 -2.55 1.25
C LYS A 109 6.36 -3.15 -0.10
N ILE A 110 6.21 -2.34 -1.15
CA ILE A 110 5.94 -2.84 -2.51
C ILE A 110 7.07 -3.79 -2.97
N ARG A 111 8.33 -3.42 -2.77
CA ARG A 111 9.47 -4.25 -3.16
C ARG A 111 9.53 -5.56 -2.38
N GLU A 112 9.28 -5.51 -1.07
CA GLU A 112 9.23 -6.69 -0.21
C GLU A 112 8.13 -7.66 -0.65
N GLU A 113 6.94 -7.17 -0.96
CA GLU A 113 5.83 -8.02 -1.40
C GLU A 113 5.99 -8.53 -2.83
N LEU A 114 6.65 -7.77 -3.72
CA LEU A 114 7.07 -8.28 -5.03
C LEU A 114 8.10 -9.39 -4.88
N MET A 115 9.07 -9.24 -3.97
CA MET A 115 10.07 -10.28 -3.67
C MET A 115 9.43 -11.51 -3.02
N ARG A 116 8.47 -11.33 -2.10
CA ARG A 116 7.66 -12.42 -1.54
C ARG A 116 6.92 -13.19 -2.64
N GLY A 117 6.22 -12.46 -3.51
CA GLY A 117 5.54 -13.06 -4.65
C GLY A 117 6.50 -13.80 -5.58
N TYR A 118 7.71 -13.25 -5.76
CA TYR A 118 8.76 -13.91 -6.51
C TYR A 118 9.16 -15.23 -5.85
N VAL A 119 9.55 -15.25 -4.58
CA VAL A 119 9.94 -16.49 -3.87
C VAL A 119 8.83 -17.53 -3.92
N LEU A 120 7.57 -17.14 -3.73
CA LEU A 120 6.41 -18.06 -3.78
C LEU A 120 6.10 -18.61 -5.18
N THR A 121 6.61 -17.95 -6.23
CA THR A 121 6.41 -18.38 -7.62
C THR A 121 7.70 -18.92 -8.28
N LYS A 122 8.87 -18.74 -7.64
CA LYS A 122 10.19 -19.01 -8.22
C LYS A 122 10.49 -20.50 -8.39
N ASP A 123 9.95 -21.42 -7.57
CA ASP A 123 10.64 -22.72 -7.43
C ASP A 123 9.82 -23.84 -6.73
N LEU A 124 10.00 -25.18 -6.93
CA LEU A 124 11.16 -25.97 -7.41
C LEU A 124 10.87 -27.28 -8.22
N GLY A 125 9.62 -27.75 -8.36
CA GLY A 125 9.36 -29.08 -8.97
C GLY A 125 7.90 -29.40 -9.34
N SER A 126 7.03 -28.40 -9.21
CA SER A 126 5.60 -28.48 -9.48
C SER A 126 5.25 -27.52 -10.62
N HIS A 127 4.31 -27.90 -11.47
CA HIS A 127 3.82 -27.02 -12.55
C HIS A 127 2.88 -25.91 -12.06
N ASP A 128 2.51 -25.89 -10.77
CA ASP A 128 1.63 -24.89 -10.18
C ASP A 128 2.12 -24.47 -8.77
N PHE A 129 2.01 -23.17 -8.47
CA PHE A 129 2.25 -22.58 -7.15
C PHE A 129 0.93 -22.47 -6.36
N GLU A 130 1.02 -22.50 -5.03
CA GLU A 130 -0.15 -22.45 -4.15
C GLU A 130 -0.77 -21.04 -4.08
N TRP A 131 -1.83 -20.82 -4.86
CA TRP A 131 -2.57 -19.54 -4.92
C TRP A 131 -3.02 -19.03 -3.55
N ALA A 132 -3.31 -19.93 -2.61
CA ALA A 132 -3.70 -19.59 -1.26
C ALA A 132 -2.65 -18.75 -0.52
N TRP A 133 -1.36 -19.06 -0.71
CA TRP A 133 -0.26 -18.31 -0.07
C TRP A 133 -0.02 -16.96 -0.72
N ILE A 134 -0.20 -16.88 -2.04
CA ILE A 134 -0.05 -15.64 -2.79
C ILE A 134 -1.14 -14.64 -2.42
N PHE A 135 -2.39 -15.10 -2.31
CA PHE A 135 -3.55 -14.26 -1.99
C PHE A 135 -3.88 -14.20 -0.49
N GLU A 136 -3.00 -14.73 0.35
CA GLU A 136 -3.11 -14.57 1.79
C GLU A 136 -3.15 -13.08 2.15
N PRO A 137 -4.07 -12.62 3.02
CA PRO A 137 -4.08 -11.24 3.47
C PRO A 137 -2.78 -10.83 4.19
N PHE A 138 -2.41 -9.56 4.12
CA PHE A 138 -1.28 -9.04 4.89
C PHE A 138 -1.57 -9.16 6.41
N PRO A 139 -0.64 -9.70 7.21
CA PRO A 139 -0.93 -10.06 8.60
C PRO A 139 -0.67 -8.88 9.56
N TYR A 140 -1.38 -7.76 9.36
CA TYR A 140 -1.18 -6.49 10.09
C TYR A 140 -1.05 -6.67 11.61
N SER A 141 -1.98 -7.41 12.24
CA SER A 141 -2.06 -7.60 13.70
C SER A 141 -0.87 -8.35 14.30
N THR A 142 -0.14 -9.13 13.51
CA THR A 142 1.08 -9.83 13.97
C THR A 142 2.36 -9.15 13.49
N THR A 143 2.27 -8.29 12.48
CA THR A 143 3.43 -7.57 11.93
C THR A 143 3.78 -6.33 12.76
N TYR A 144 2.78 -5.63 13.30
CA TYR A 144 2.99 -4.37 14.03
C TYR A 144 2.46 -4.45 15.45
N GLU A 145 3.21 -3.86 16.39
CA GLU A 145 2.82 -3.78 17.81
C GLU A 145 1.92 -2.57 18.09
N GLN A 146 2.17 -1.46 17.41
CA GLN A 146 1.47 -0.19 17.57
C GLN A 146 0.86 0.28 16.25
N PHE A 147 -0.29 0.94 16.38
CA PHE A 147 -1.06 1.47 15.27
C PHE A 147 -1.48 2.91 15.51
N LEU A 148 -1.46 3.70 14.44
CA LEU A 148 -2.19 4.96 14.40
C LEU A 148 -3.65 4.67 14.07
N CYS A 149 -4.53 4.96 15.00
CA CYS A 149 -5.98 4.93 14.81
C CYS A 149 -6.45 6.30 14.32
N ILE A 150 -7.11 6.32 13.17
CA ILE A 150 -7.70 7.51 12.55
C ILE A 150 -9.21 7.29 12.53
N ALA A 151 -9.94 7.94 13.44
CA ALA A 151 -11.39 7.84 13.49
C ALA A 151 -12.05 9.13 12.99
N LEU A 152 -13.03 8.96 12.10
CA LEU A 152 -13.83 10.01 11.50
C LEU A 152 -15.28 9.81 11.90
N CYS A 153 -15.95 10.89 12.26
CA CYS A 153 -17.35 10.86 12.66
C CYS A 153 -18.08 12.05 12.05
N ALA A 154 -19.36 11.87 11.69
CA ALA A 154 -20.21 12.96 11.22
C ALA A 154 -21.67 12.75 11.69
N PRO A 155 -22.54 13.78 11.63
CA PRO A 155 -23.94 13.70 12.05
C PRO A 155 -24.76 12.73 11.20
N THR A 156 -24.49 12.67 9.89
CA THR A 156 -25.21 11.84 8.92
C THR A 156 -24.25 10.99 8.09
N SER A 157 -24.75 9.89 7.51
CA SER A 157 -23.93 9.02 6.66
C SER A 157 -23.48 9.69 5.36
N GLU A 158 -24.26 10.65 4.85
CA GLU A 158 -23.90 11.45 3.68
C GLU A 158 -22.73 12.40 4.03
N GLU A 159 -22.85 13.14 5.13
CA GLU A 159 -21.77 14.00 5.62
C GLU A 159 -20.50 13.20 5.94
N LEU A 160 -20.65 11.99 6.51
CA LEU A 160 -19.51 11.11 6.77
C LEU A 160 -18.82 10.66 5.48
N HIS A 161 -19.59 10.29 4.45
CA HIS A 161 -19.03 9.90 3.15
C HIS A 161 -18.17 11.03 2.59
N ASP A 162 -18.74 12.23 2.63
CA ASP A 162 -18.15 13.47 2.17
C ASP A 162 -16.91 13.88 2.98
N TRP A 163 -16.99 13.77 4.29
CA TRP A 163 -15.90 14.05 5.21
C TRP A 163 -14.75 13.05 5.04
N ALA A 164 -15.07 11.76 5.00
CA ALA A 164 -14.09 10.71 4.77
C ALA A 164 -13.41 10.87 3.41
N GLY A 165 -14.17 11.21 2.35
CA GLY A 165 -13.62 11.52 1.03
C GLY A 165 -12.61 12.67 1.08
N TRP A 166 -12.95 13.75 1.78
CA TRP A 166 -12.08 14.89 1.98
C TRP A 166 -10.80 14.52 2.74
N VAL A 167 -10.93 13.93 3.92
CA VAL A 167 -9.78 13.55 4.76
C VAL A 167 -8.87 12.55 4.04
N LYS A 168 -9.44 11.54 3.35
CA LYS A 168 -8.67 10.57 2.54
C LYS A 168 -7.78 11.24 1.50
N SER A 169 -8.25 12.32 0.87
CA SER A 169 -7.45 13.04 -0.11
C SER A 169 -6.23 13.76 0.50
N ARG A 170 -6.19 13.93 1.83
CA ARG A 170 -5.06 14.48 2.59
C ARG A 170 -4.18 13.41 3.26
N PHE A 171 -4.52 12.13 3.15
CA PHE A 171 -3.68 11.06 3.70
C PHE A 171 -2.22 11.07 3.20
N PRO A 172 -1.91 11.42 1.93
CA PRO A 172 -0.52 11.56 1.51
C PRO A 172 0.29 12.52 2.39
N TYR A 173 -0.33 13.63 2.81
CA TYR A 173 0.32 14.59 3.69
C TYR A 173 0.54 14.02 5.10
N LEU A 174 -0.42 13.26 5.64
CA LEU A 174 -0.27 12.63 6.96
C LEU A 174 0.86 11.60 6.96
N ILE A 175 0.99 10.80 5.91
CA ILE A 175 2.07 9.82 5.74
C ILE A 175 3.42 10.52 5.72
N LEU A 176 3.57 11.56 4.87
CA LEU A 176 4.82 12.34 4.81
C LEU A 176 5.14 12.99 6.17
N LYS A 177 4.13 13.48 6.88
CA LYS A 177 4.34 14.09 8.20
C LYS A 177 4.83 13.06 9.22
N LEU A 178 4.35 11.82 9.18
CA LEU A 178 4.87 10.75 10.03
C LEU A 178 6.34 10.47 9.71
N GLU A 179 6.68 10.36 8.42
CA GLU A 179 8.05 10.12 7.97
C GLU A 179 9.00 11.27 8.36
N ASP A 180 8.56 12.53 8.26
CA ASP A 180 9.30 13.73 8.72
C ASP A 180 9.60 13.68 10.24
N ASN A 181 8.74 13.01 11.01
CA ASN A 181 8.94 12.77 12.44
C ASN A 181 9.73 11.47 12.73
N GLY A 182 10.33 10.84 11.71
CA GLY A 182 11.13 9.62 11.86
C GLY A 182 10.30 8.37 12.12
N ILE A 183 9.01 8.38 11.75
CA ILE A 183 8.09 7.26 11.95
C ILE A 183 7.54 6.86 10.60
N GLU A 184 7.92 5.68 10.15
CA GLU A 184 7.30 5.10 8.98
C GLU A 184 5.97 4.47 9.36
N CYS A 185 5.03 4.45 8.41
CA CYS A 185 3.78 3.76 8.58
C CYS A 185 3.50 2.82 7.40
N ASP A 186 2.81 1.72 7.69
CA ASP A 186 2.14 0.88 6.71
C ASP A 186 0.63 1.19 6.72
N PRO A 187 0.18 2.11 5.85
CA PRO A 187 -1.20 2.54 5.85
C PRO A 187 -2.14 1.48 5.27
N ASN A 188 -3.16 1.07 6.03
CA ASN A 188 -4.18 0.15 5.56
C ASN A 188 -5.41 0.92 5.04
N SER A 189 -5.95 0.47 3.90
CA SER A 189 -7.17 1.02 3.29
C SER A 189 -8.47 0.46 3.87
N SER A 190 -8.41 -0.60 4.67
CA SER A 190 -9.58 -1.19 5.32
C SER A 190 -10.30 -0.18 6.21
N GLN A 191 -11.61 -0.15 6.09
CA GLN A 191 -12.51 0.73 6.84
C GLN A 191 -13.28 -0.11 7.84
N GLU A 192 -13.24 0.31 9.08
CA GLU A 192 -13.95 -0.33 10.18
C GLU A 192 -14.98 0.65 10.76
N VAL A 193 -15.98 0.12 11.46
CA VAL A 193 -16.98 0.93 12.16
C VAL A 193 -16.82 0.67 13.65
N ASP A 194 -16.66 1.74 14.42
CA ASP A 194 -16.74 1.67 15.87
C ASP A 194 -18.21 1.58 16.28
N HIS A 195 -18.62 0.40 16.71
CA HIS A 195 -19.98 0.11 17.15
C HIS A 195 -20.32 0.72 18.52
N THR A 196 -19.34 1.27 19.25
CA THR A 196 -19.58 1.99 20.51
C THR A 196 -20.03 3.43 20.27
N VAL A 197 -19.78 3.96 19.07
CA VAL A 197 -20.16 5.31 18.65
C VAL A 197 -21.51 5.27 17.92
N ILE A 198 -22.51 5.98 18.47
CA ILE A 198 -23.87 6.02 17.91
C ILE A 198 -23.92 6.76 16.57
N LYS A 199 -23.11 7.82 16.43
CA LYS A 199 -23.03 8.61 15.20
C LYS A 199 -22.36 7.78 14.08
N PRO A 200 -22.72 8.02 12.80
CA PRO A 200 -21.99 7.47 11.66
C PRO A 200 -20.48 7.74 11.77
N ASN A 201 -19.68 6.68 11.70
CA ASN A 201 -18.23 6.77 11.85
C ASN A 201 -17.49 5.76 10.96
N ILE A 202 -16.22 6.08 10.66
CA ILE A 202 -15.27 5.21 9.96
C ILE A 202 -13.94 5.30 10.70
N VAL A 203 -13.30 4.15 10.92
CA VAL A 203 -12.00 4.02 11.58
C VAL A 203 -10.99 3.36 10.65
N TYR A 204 -9.78 3.91 10.60
CA TYR A 204 -8.61 3.33 9.93
C TYR A 204 -7.53 3.00 10.96
N HIS A 205 -6.78 1.93 10.72
CA HIS A 205 -5.65 1.52 11.53
C HIS A 205 -4.41 1.37 10.65
N TRP A 206 -3.39 2.17 10.91
CA TRP A 206 -2.12 2.13 10.17
C TRP A 206 -1.03 1.58 11.06
N GLY A 207 -0.32 0.55 10.61
CA GLY A 207 0.80 -0.01 11.35
C GLY A 207 1.94 1.01 11.44
N LEU A 208 2.54 1.15 12.62
CA LEU A 208 3.66 2.07 12.82
C LEU A 208 4.98 1.29 12.90
N ILE A 209 6.01 1.85 12.29
CA ILE A 209 7.38 1.32 12.24
C ILE A 209 8.30 2.46 12.72
N PRO A 210 8.56 2.55 14.03
CA PRO A 210 9.47 3.57 14.56
C PRO A 210 10.88 3.34 14.03
N GLN A 211 11.51 4.35 13.43
CA GLN A 211 12.90 4.24 12.95
C GLN A 211 13.93 4.59 14.04
N SER A 212 13.46 5.12 15.18
CA SER A 212 14.24 5.52 16.34
C SER A 212 13.36 5.48 17.60
N ASP A 213 13.92 5.78 18.78
CA ASP A 213 13.17 5.94 20.05
C ASP A 213 12.25 7.18 20.06
N THR A 214 11.91 7.74 18.90
CA THR A 214 11.04 8.90 18.78
C THR A 214 9.61 8.51 19.14
N LEU A 215 9.10 9.11 20.22
CA LEU A 215 7.72 8.95 20.65
C LEU A 215 6.81 9.81 19.78
N LEU A 216 5.82 9.20 19.14
CA LEU A 216 4.77 9.94 18.46
C LEU A 216 3.85 10.59 19.49
N ASP A 217 3.69 11.91 19.41
CA ASP A 217 2.58 12.59 20.07
C ASP A 217 1.38 12.69 19.11
N PRO A 218 0.33 11.87 19.27
CA PRO A 218 -0.84 11.91 18.41
C PRO A 218 -1.62 13.23 18.52
N ILE A 219 -1.48 13.98 19.63
CA ILE A 219 -2.15 15.28 19.80
C ILE A 219 -1.50 16.31 18.88
N SER A 220 -0.18 16.49 18.97
CA SER A 220 0.55 17.39 18.08
C SER A 220 0.41 17.00 16.60
N LEU A 221 0.48 15.70 16.29
CA LEU A 221 0.26 15.21 14.92
C LEU A 221 -1.16 15.58 14.42
N LYS A 222 -2.19 15.40 15.25
CA LYS A 222 -3.56 15.78 14.91
C LYS A 222 -3.67 17.27 14.66
N GLU A 223 -3.12 18.11 15.54
CA GLU A 223 -3.18 19.56 15.40
C GLU A 223 -2.53 20.03 14.08
N ASP A 224 -1.36 19.48 13.75
CA ASP A 224 -0.66 19.77 12.50
C ASP A 224 -1.46 19.30 11.29
N PHE A 225 -1.96 18.05 11.33
CA PHE A 225 -2.77 17.50 10.25
C PHE A 225 -4.06 18.31 10.04
N MET A 226 -4.74 18.71 11.11
CA MET A 226 -5.96 19.49 11.03
C MET A 226 -5.74 20.85 10.38
N LYS A 227 -4.59 21.51 10.60
CA LYS A 227 -4.24 22.77 9.89
C LYS A 227 -4.24 22.57 8.38
N TYR A 228 -3.75 21.42 7.90
CA TYR A 228 -3.77 21.07 6.49
C TYR A 228 -5.18 20.68 6.00
N VAL A 229 -5.96 19.95 6.81
CA VAL A 229 -7.32 19.53 6.45
C VAL A 229 -8.28 20.71 6.29
N ILE A 230 -8.12 21.77 7.09
CA ILE A 230 -8.99 22.98 7.10
C ILE A 230 -8.34 24.20 6.42
N ASN A 231 -7.35 23.98 5.55
CA ASN A 231 -6.61 25.06 4.90
C ASN A 231 -7.43 25.87 3.89
N ASP A 232 -8.57 25.35 3.44
CA ASP A 232 -9.48 26.01 2.50
C ASP A 232 -10.92 26.09 3.03
N VAL A 233 -11.78 26.80 2.28
CA VAL A 233 -13.18 27.02 2.66
C VAL A 233 -13.95 25.70 2.76
N TYR A 234 -13.66 24.74 1.87
CA TYR A 234 -14.38 23.48 1.83
C TYR A 234 -14.06 22.62 3.06
N GLY A 235 -12.78 22.51 3.42
CA GLY A 235 -12.35 21.82 4.62
C GLY A 235 -12.92 22.43 5.90
N LYS A 236 -12.94 23.77 5.99
CA LYS A 236 -13.56 24.48 7.12
C LYS A 236 -15.04 24.17 7.27
N VAL A 237 -15.80 24.22 6.17
CA VAL A 237 -17.24 23.94 6.19
C VAL A 237 -17.48 22.49 6.62
N LYS A 238 -16.80 21.51 6.02
CA LYS A 238 -16.98 20.09 6.37
C LYS A 238 -16.63 19.76 7.81
N CYS A 239 -15.61 20.42 8.36
CA CYS A 239 -15.17 20.20 9.73
C CYS A 239 -16.11 20.83 10.78
N THR A 240 -17.13 21.60 10.39
CA THR A 240 -18.01 22.29 11.35
C THR A 240 -18.77 21.30 12.22
N ASP A 241 -19.32 20.26 11.60
CA ASP A 241 -20.15 19.25 12.28
C ASP A 241 -19.51 17.85 12.27
N SER A 242 -18.37 17.69 11.59
CA SER A 242 -17.62 16.44 11.49
C SER A 242 -16.35 16.46 12.34
N GLU A 243 -16.01 15.30 12.90
CA GLU A 243 -14.91 15.13 13.83
C GLU A 243 -13.82 14.22 13.23
N LEU A 244 -12.57 14.49 13.61
CA LEU A 244 -11.40 13.66 13.32
C LEU A 244 -10.60 13.47 14.61
N THR A 245 -10.26 12.23 14.93
CA THR A 245 -9.39 11.90 16.06
C THR A 245 -8.23 11.03 15.58
N LEU A 246 -7.04 11.33 16.11
CA LEU A 246 -5.86 10.48 16.00
C LEU A 246 -5.52 9.96 17.39
N SER A 247 -5.28 8.66 17.51
CA SER A 247 -4.81 8.02 18.74
C SER A 247 -3.85 6.89 18.43
N LEU A 248 -3.05 6.51 19.43
CA LEU A 248 -2.22 5.31 19.37
C LEU A 248 -2.96 4.17 20.04
N VAL A 249 -2.98 3.01 19.38
CA VAL A 249 -3.57 1.77 19.92
C VAL A 249 -2.61 0.61 19.76
N GLY A 250 -2.64 -0.32 20.72
CA GLY A 250 -1.88 -1.56 20.64
C GLY A 250 -2.55 -2.60 19.73
N ALA A 251 -1.78 -3.60 19.29
CA ALA A 251 -2.33 -4.71 18.50
C ALA A 251 -3.58 -5.32 19.14
N SER A 252 -3.58 -5.55 20.46
CA SER A 252 -4.71 -6.11 21.23
C SER A 252 -6.04 -5.35 21.12
N GLU A 253 -5.99 -4.08 20.77
CA GLU A 253 -7.16 -3.20 20.64
C GLU A 253 -7.72 -3.19 19.22
N LEU A 254 -7.06 -3.85 18.27
CA LEU A 254 -7.52 -3.92 16.90
C LEU A 254 -8.86 -4.66 16.77
N PRO A 255 -9.67 -4.30 15.76
CA PRO A 255 -10.87 -5.05 15.41
C PRO A 255 -10.56 -6.50 15.06
N LYS A 256 -11.47 -7.42 15.44
CA LYS A 256 -11.35 -8.85 15.12
C LYS A 256 -11.20 -9.14 13.62
N SER A 257 -11.74 -8.28 12.75
CA SER A 257 -11.58 -8.37 11.29
C SER A 257 -10.11 -8.26 10.83
N MET A 258 -9.25 -7.60 11.63
CA MET A 258 -7.81 -7.46 11.35
C MET A 258 -6.97 -8.65 11.87
N TYR A 259 -7.57 -9.50 12.70
CA TYR A 259 -6.99 -10.78 13.10
C TYR A 259 -7.39 -11.82 12.07
N ASN A 260 -6.54 -11.98 11.05
CA ASN A 260 -6.68 -13.11 10.16
C ASN A 260 -6.25 -14.37 10.92
N ASP A 261 -7.20 -15.25 11.23
CA ASP A 261 -6.91 -16.66 11.55
C ASP A 261 -6.38 -17.33 10.28
N SER A 262 -5.12 -17.04 9.92
CA SER A 262 -4.46 -17.73 8.84
C SER A 262 -4.00 -19.10 9.35
N PHE A 263 -4.66 -20.16 8.87
CA PHE A 263 -4.21 -21.55 9.02
C PHE A 263 -2.77 -21.76 8.47
N TYR A 264 -2.33 -20.90 7.54
CA TYR A 264 -1.10 -21.04 6.78
C TYR A 264 0.09 -20.26 7.36
N SER A 265 -0.16 -19.27 8.24
CA SER A 265 0.88 -18.49 8.93
C SER A 265 1.91 -19.37 9.64
N ARG A 266 1.48 -20.50 10.21
CA ARG A 266 2.34 -21.51 10.86
C ARG A 266 3.29 -22.24 9.91
N HIS A 267 3.01 -22.27 8.61
CA HIS A 267 3.79 -23.01 7.61
C HIS A 267 4.76 -22.12 6.82
N LEU A 268 4.60 -20.79 6.84
CA LEU A 268 5.52 -19.84 6.18
C LEU A 268 6.95 -19.91 6.72
N HIS A 269 7.12 -20.24 8.02
CA HIS A 269 8.44 -20.45 8.62
C HIS A 269 9.25 -21.59 7.96
N GLN A 270 8.59 -22.60 7.38
CA GLN A 270 9.29 -23.70 6.70
C GLN A 270 9.86 -23.31 5.33
N TYR A 271 9.38 -22.21 4.72
CA TYR A 271 9.80 -21.74 3.40
C TYR A 271 10.75 -20.53 3.45
N GLY A 272 11.25 -20.17 4.64
CA GLY A 272 12.17 -19.02 4.80
C GLY A 272 11.51 -17.66 4.56
N VAL A 273 10.19 -17.58 4.47
CA VAL A 273 9.41 -16.36 4.28
C VAL A 273 8.88 -15.90 5.64
N ALA A 274 9.77 -15.62 6.58
CA ALA A 274 9.41 -14.92 7.81
C ALA A 274 9.52 -13.42 7.57
N TYR A 275 8.54 -12.64 8.05
CA TYR A 275 8.75 -11.21 8.26
C TYR A 275 9.85 -11.08 9.31
N GLN A 276 11.10 -10.92 8.88
CA GLN A 276 12.16 -10.52 9.80
C GLN A 276 11.83 -9.10 10.26
N ALA A 277 11.75 -8.92 11.58
CA ALA A 277 11.71 -7.59 12.18
C ALA A 277 12.83 -6.76 11.57
N ALA A 278 12.47 -5.58 11.07
CA ALA A 278 13.37 -4.65 10.43
C ALA A 278 14.46 -4.23 11.43
N ALA A 279 15.59 -4.92 11.44
CA ALA A 279 16.76 -4.52 12.24
C ALA A 279 18.11 -4.78 11.56
N ASP A 280 18.29 -5.84 10.76
CA ASP A 280 19.66 -6.35 10.53
C ASP A 280 20.20 -6.38 9.08
N CYS A 281 19.61 -5.69 8.10
CA CYS A 281 20.05 -5.83 6.69
C CYS A 281 20.86 -4.68 6.06
N TRP A 282 21.41 -3.71 6.83
CA TRP A 282 22.13 -2.56 6.24
C TRP A 282 23.52 -2.28 6.81
N SER A 283 24.28 -3.33 7.14
CA SER A 283 25.69 -3.21 7.51
C SER A 283 26.61 -4.02 6.58
N THR A 284 26.50 -3.83 5.26
CA THR A 284 27.62 -4.10 4.33
C THR A 284 27.34 -3.59 2.92
N ILE A 285 27.58 -2.31 2.65
CA ILE A 285 28.14 -1.86 1.37
C ILE A 285 29.11 -0.72 1.71
N GLY A 286 30.40 -1.02 1.65
CA GLY A 286 31.47 -0.03 1.57
C GLY A 286 31.74 0.40 0.13
#